data_AF-A0A846C8V9-F1
#
_entry.id   AF-A0A846C8V9-F1
#
_cell.length_a   1.000
_cell.length_b   1.000
_cell.length_c   1.000
_cell.angle_alpha   90.00
_cell.angle_beta   90.00
_cell.angle_gamma   90.00
#
_symmetry.space_group_name_H-M   'P 1'
#
loop_
_entity.id
_entity.type
_entity.pdbx_description
1 polymer ?
#
loop_
_entity_poly.entity_id
_entity_poly.type
_entity_poly.pdbx_seq_one_letter_code
_entity_poly.pdbx_strand_id
1 'polypeptide(L)'
;MAENSDNQEFVVLEGEQVVKLPQEISGFLNLNVNKLGYLCLTEEQLVWAIIRQVNLHSKTINELFYDNYDGPECEVLRPGTKGWQKGKIKVALNIEFYPDEPEEEIEEKESSESDNEGENSGDNNSKILETEVSPLDDLRQKFNQENQ
;
A
#
# COMPACT_ATOMS: atom_id res chain seq x y z
N MET A 1 26.10 -15.23 26.45
CA MET A 1 25.81 -15.39 25.02
C MET A 1 24.32 -15.26 24.89
N ALA A 2 23.83 -14.07 24.56
CA ALA A 2 22.43 -13.88 24.20
C ALA A 2 22.32 -14.33 22.75
N GLU A 3 21.46 -15.31 22.50
CA GLU A 3 21.15 -15.79 21.16
C GLU A 3 20.51 -14.62 20.40
N ASN A 4 21.10 -14.27 19.25
CA ASN A 4 20.49 -13.38 18.26
C ASN A 4 19.22 -14.05 17.75
N SER A 5 18.13 -13.88 18.46
CA SER A 5 16.79 -13.87 17.87
C SER A 5 16.61 -12.50 17.21
N ASP A 6 15.79 -12.40 16.17
CA ASP A 6 15.35 -11.14 15.56
C ASP A 6 16.11 -10.69 14.29
N ASN A 7 16.46 -11.62 13.40
CA ASN A 7 16.50 -11.30 11.98
C ASN A 7 15.13 -11.57 11.34
N GLN A 8 14.05 -11.07 11.95
CA GLN A 8 12.74 -11.08 11.31
C GLN A 8 12.75 -9.94 10.29
N GLU A 9 12.70 -10.29 9.01
CA GLU A 9 12.68 -9.31 7.92
C GLU A 9 11.35 -8.56 7.98
N PHE A 10 11.42 -7.23 8.07
CA PHE A 10 10.24 -6.37 8.02
C PHE A 10 10.11 -5.78 6.63
N VAL A 11 8.86 -5.55 6.23
CA VAL A 11 8.53 -4.82 5.01
C VAL A 11 8.13 -3.42 5.42
N VAL A 12 8.80 -2.41 4.88
CA VAL A 12 8.36 -1.03 5.01
C VAL A 12 7.16 -0.85 4.09
N LEU A 13 6.04 -0.42 4.66
CA LEU A 13 4.85 -0.15 3.88
C LEU A 13 4.99 1.19 3.13
N GLU A 14 4.44 1.25 1.92
CA GLU A 14 4.47 2.42 1.04
C GLU A 14 3.09 2.74 0.46
N GLY A 15 2.70 4.02 0.56
CA GLY A 15 1.64 4.64 -0.23
C GLY A 15 0.25 4.04 0.00
N GLU A 16 -0.22 3.25 -0.96
CA GLU A 16 -1.59 2.74 -1.03
C GLU A 16 -1.81 1.39 -0.31
N GLN A 17 -0.75 0.78 0.24
CA GLN A 17 -0.88 -0.47 0.99
C GLN A 17 -1.81 -0.29 2.20
N VAL A 18 -2.70 -1.26 2.42
CA VAL A 18 -3.77 -1.14 3.42
C VAL A 18 -3.44 -1.94 4.67
N VAL A 19 -3.51 -1.28 5.82
CA VAL A 19 -3.38 -1.90 7.14
C VAL A 19 -4.73 -2.07 7.79
N LYS A 20 -4.95 -3.24 8.40
CA LYS A 20 -6.13 -3.53 9.20
C LYS A 20 -5.78 -3.43 10.68
N LEU A 21 -6.26 -2.38 11.34
CA LEU A 21 -5.99 -2.12 12.76
C LEU A 21 -7.12 -2.64 13.65
N PRO A 22 -6.79 -3.29 14.78
CA PRO A 22 -7.75 -3.56 15.84
C PRO A 22 -8.43 -2.30 16.36
N GLN A 23 -9.63 -2.46 16.91
CA GLN A 23 -10.40 -1.36 17.49
C GLN A 23 -9.64 -0.59 18.58
N GLU A 24 -8.84 -1.28 19.39
CA GLU A 24 -8.07 -0.69 20.49
C GLU A 24 -7.06 0.35 19.99
N ILE A 25 -6.25 -0.03 19.01
CA ILE A 25 -5.26 0.87 18.38
C ILE A 25 -5.96 2.04 17.69
N SER A 26 -7.03 1.74 16.97
CA SER A 26 -7.84 2.75 16.28
C SER A 26 -8.41 3.80 17.27
N GLY A 27 -8.77 3.36 18.49
CA GLY A 27 -9.21 4.25 19.57
C GLY A 27 -8.12 5.21 20.03
N PHE A 28 -6.87 4.76 20.17
CA PHE A 28 -5.75 5.64 20.54
C PHE A 28 -5.43 6.69 19.49
N LEU A 29 -5.64 6.35 18.21
CA LEU A 29 -5.48 7.28 17.09
C LEU A 29 -6.70 8.18 16.89
N ASN A 30 -7.69 8.12 17.78
CA ASN A 30 -8.94 8.87 17.71
C ASN A 30 -9.64 8.71 16.35
N LEU A 31 -9.59 7.49 15.81
CA LEU A 31 -10.22 7.11 14.56
C LEU A 31 -11.60 6.52 14.82
N ASN A 32 -12.56 6.87 13.98
CA ASN A 32 -13.92 6.35 14.12
C ASN A 32 -13.96 4.89 13.65
N VAL A 33 -14.10 3.98 14.61
CA VAL A 33 -14.19 2.55 14.35
C VAL A 33 -15.60 2.17 13.94
N ASN A 34 -15.69 1.43 12.84
CA ASN A 34 -16.96 0.86 12.39
C ASN A 34 -17.41 -0.24 13.35
N LYS A 35 -18.68 -0.66 13.27
CA LYS A 35 -19.25 -1.76 14.08
C LYS A 35 -18.57 -3.12 13.87
N LEU A 36 -17.61 -3.20 12.94
CA LEU A 36 -16.87 -4.41 12.57
C LEU A 36 -15.71 -4.74 13.52
N GLY A 37 -15.39 -3.87 14.50
CA GLY A 37 -14.33 -4.12 15.49
C GLY A 37 -12.91 -3.94 14.97
N TYR A 38 -12.77 -3.43 13.74
CA TYR A 38 -11.50 -3.07 13.11
C TYR A 38 -11.69 -1.90 12.16
N LEU A 39 -10.57 -1.29 11.76
CA LEU A 39 -10.51 -0.22 10.78
C LEU A 39 -9.44 -0.54 9.73
N CYS A 40 -9.76 -0.34 8.46
CA CYS A 40 -8.80 -0.47 7.36
C CYS A 40 -8.44 0.93 6.86
N LEU A 41 -7.15 1.19 6.68
CA LEU A 41 -6.59 2.47 6.28
C LEU A 41 -5.43 2.22 5.31
N THR A 42 -5.13 3.15 4.41
CA THR A 42 -3.84 3.12 3.73
C THR A 42 -2.70 3.45 4.71
N GLU A 43 -1.47 3.09 4.35
CA GLU A 43 -0.25 3.49 5.05
C GLU A 43 -0.20 5.00 5.25
N GLU A 44 -0.44 5.77 4.18
CA GLU A 44 -0.53 7.22 4.26
C GLU A 44 -1.55 7.68 5.30
N GLN A 45 -2.78 7.15 5.25
CA GLN A 45 -3.84 7.50 6.19
C GLN A 45 -3.47 7.19 7.64
N LEU A 46 -2.72 6.11 7.87
CA LEU A 46 -2.21 5.76 9.19
C LEU A 46 -1.13 6.76 9.65
N VAL A 47 -0.17 7.12 8.79
CA VAL A 47 0.84 8.15 9.10
C VAL A 47 0.15 9.47 9.50
N TRP A 48 -0.84 9.91 8.74
CA TRP A 48 -1.64 11.09 9.06
C TRP A 48 -2.37 10.99 10.39
N ALA A 49 -2.95 9.82 10.69
CA ALA A 49 -3.62 9.58 11.96
C ALA A 49 -2.65 9.72 13.15
N ILE A 50 -1.43 9.19 13.02
CA ILE A 50 -0.38 9.28 14.03
C ILE A 50 0.12 10.72 14.19
N ILE A 51 0.42 11.41 13.08
CA ILE A 51 0.87 12.82 13.10
C ILE A 51 -0.19 13.72 13.76
N ARG A 52 -1.47 13.44 13.55
CA ARG A 52 -2.54 14.20 14.21
C ARG A 52 -2.52 14.06 15.74
N GLN A 53 -1.99 12.96 16.28
CA GLN A 53 -1.89 12.75 17.72
C GLN A 53 -0.78 13.56 18.39
N VAL A 54 0.25 14.00 17.66
CA VAL A 54 1.39 14.74 18.27
C VAL A 54 1.05 16.19 18.67
N ASN A 55 -0.21 16.63 18.54
CA ASN A 55 -0.72 17.93 18.97
C ASN A 55 0.19 19.13 18.61
N LEU A 56 0.72 19.12 17.40
CA LEU A 56 1.55 20.21 16.86
C LEU A 56 0.70 21.17 16.03
N HIS A 57 1.15 22.43 15.96
CA HIS A 57 0.54 23.42 15.08
C HIS A 57 0.76 23.00 13.61
N SER A 58 -0.22 23.23 12.73
CA SER A 58 -0.18 22.80 11.32
C SER A 58 1.09 23.23 10.58
N LYS A 59 1.53 24.48 10.82
CA LYS A 59 2.81 25.00 10.30
C LYS A 59 4.01 24.11 10.70
N THR A 60 4.09 23.71 11.96
CA THR A 60 5.18 22.86 12.48
C THR A 60 5.12 21.47 11.89
N ILE A 61 3.91 20.91 11.71
CA ILE A 61 3.74 19.62 11.03
C ILE A 61 4.27 19.70 9.60
N ASN A 62 3.90 20.75 8.87
CA ASN A 62 4.36 20.97 7.49
C ASN A 62 5.89 21.03 7.40
N GLU A 63 6.52 21.81 8.28
CA GLU A 63 7.97 21.97 8.29
C GLU A 63 8.72 20.68 8.68
N LEU A 64 8.17 19.85 9.56
CA LEU A 64 8.86 18.67 10.08
C LEU A 64 8.65 17.40 9.24
N PHE A 65 7.45 17.20 8.66
CA PHE A 65 7.05 15.89 8.12
C PHE A 65 6.84 15.86 6.60
N TYR A 66 6.74 17.00 5.90
CA TYR A 66 6.42 16.98 4.46
C TYR A 66 7.63 17.24 3.57
N ASP A 67 7.61 16.62 2.40
CA ASP A 67 8.76 16.62 1.51
C ASP A 67 9.05 17.94 0.80
N ASN A 68 8.05 18.80 0.70
CA ASN A 68 8.21 20.14 0.12
C ASN A 68 8.89 21.15 1.08
N TYR A 69 9.30 20.74 2.28
CA TYR A 69 10.06 21.57 3.22
C TYR A 69 11.40 20.92 3.57
N ASP A 70 12.42 21.75 3.79
CA ASP A 70 13.77 21.28 4.18
C ASP A 70 13.92 21.01 5.69
N GLY A 71 12.88 21.26 6.49
CA GLY A 71 12.98 21.27 7.95
C GLY A 71 13.30 22.65 8.54
N PRO A 72 12.94 22.90 9.82
CA PRO A 72 13.37 24.08 10.53
C PRO A 72 14.87 24.00 10.91
N GLU A 73 15.51 25.16 11.01
CA GLU A 73 16.89 25.28 11.50
C GLU A 73 17.02 24.80 12.94
N CYS A 74 18.05 24.02 13.22
CA CYS A 74 18.36 23.48 14.54
C CYS A 74 19.87 23.34 14.76
N GLU A 75 20.26 22.99 15.98
CA GLU A 75 21.63 22.61 16.31
C GLU A 75 21.65 21.22 16.95
N VAL A 76 22.61 20.38 16.57
CA VAL A 76 22.81 19.05 17.16
C VAL A 76 24.14 18.98 17.90
N LEU A 77 24.12 18.40 19.09
CA LEU A 77 25.32 18.07 19.86
C LEU A 77 25.54 16.55 19.80
N ARG A 78 26.64 16.11 19.17
CA ARG A 78 26.95 14.69 19.03
C ARG A 78 28.13 14.32 19.94
N PRO A 79 28.15 13.12 20.55
CA PRO A 79 29.33 12.64 21.26
C PRO A 79 30.58 12.69 20.35
N GLY A 80 31.71 13.14 20.89
CA GLY A 80 32.97 13.24 20.15
C GLY A 80 33.12 14.48 19.25
N THR A 81 32.14 15.40 19.21
CA THR A 81 32.28 16.67 18.48
C THR A 81 32.76 17.79 19.38
N LYS A 82 33.35 18.84 18.78
CA LYS A 82 33.89 20.00 19.51
C LYS A 82 32.81 21.03 19.90
N GLY A 83 31.52 20.74 19.73
CA GLY A 83 30.43 21.66 20.03
C GLY A 83 29.17 21.41 19.20
N TRP A 84 28.22 22.36 19.30
CA TRP A 84 26.96 22.38 18.55
C TRP A 84 27.19 22.53 17.04
N GLN A 85 26.45 21.75 16.26
CA GLN A 85 26.50 21.76 14.80
C GLN A 85 25.17 22.26 14.25
N LYS A 86 25.19 23.36 13.48
CA LYS A 86 24.01 23.90 12.80
C LYS A 86 23.56 22.98 11.67
N GLY A 87 22.25 22.85 11.49
CA GLY A 87 21.64 22.09 10.41
C GLY A 87 20.12 22.26 10.43
N LYS A 88 19.41 21.36 9.74
CA LYS A 88 17.94 21.30 9.74
C LYS A 88 17.49 19.94 10.24
N ILE A 89 16.28 19.86 10.77
CA ILE A 89 15.67 18.62 11.24
C ILE A 89 14.45 18.27 10.39
N LYS A 90 14.36 17.00 9.99
CA LYS A 90 13.18 16.40 9.36
C LYS A 90 12.83 15.14 10.13
N VAL A 91 11.55 14.82 10.21
CA VAL A 91 11.05 13.62 10.88
C VAL A 91 10.44 12.72 9.82
N ALA A 92 11.01 11.53 9.67
CA ALA A 92 10.45 10.46 8.85
C ALA A 92 9.70 9.49 9.77
N LEU A 93 8.54 9.01 9.31
CA LEU A 93 7.73 8.03 10.01
C LEU A 93 7.45 6.90 9.03
N ASN A 94 8.05 5.73 9.30
CA ASN A 94 7.91 4.55 8.47
C ASN A 94 7.01 3.55 9.21
N ILE A 95 6.09 2.92 8.49
CA ILE A 95 5.27 1.83 9.03
C ILE A 95 5.92 0.51 8.64
N GLU A 96 6.46 -0.21 9.62
CA GLU A 96 7.09 -1.51 9.43
C GLU A 96 6.08 -2.63 9.70
N PHE A 97 5.92 -3.54 8.74
CA PHE A 97 5.10 -4.74 8.87
C PHE A 97 6.01 -5.97 9.01
N TYR A 98 5.75 -6.75 10.05
CA TYR A 98 6.49 -7.98 10.36
C TYR A 98 5.58 -9.17 10.03
N PRO A 99 5.76 -9.83 8.87
CA PRO A 99 4.95 -10.99 8.54
C PRO A 99 5.39 -12.20 9.38
N ASP A 100 4.43 -13.06 9.72
CA ASP A 100 4.69 -14.30 10.46
C ASP A 100 5.40 -15.35 9.59
N GLU A 101 5.20 -15.30 8.27
CA GLU A 101 5.83 -16.15 7.26
C GLU A 101 6.44 -15.24 6.18
N PRO A 102 7.60 -15.60 5.59
CA PRO A 102 8.24 -14.78 4.56
C PRO A 102 7.33 -14.64 3.32
N GLU A 103 7.38 -13.48 2.65
CA GLU A 103 6.62 -13.24 1.42
C GLU A 103 7.06 -14.21 0.31
N GLU A 104 6.12 -14.96 -0.25
CA GLU A 104 6.36 -15.74 -1.46
C GLU A 104 6.35 -14.79 -2.67
N GLU A 105 7.46 -14.72 -3.42
CA GLU A 105 7.53 -13.98 -4.68
C GLU A 105 6.49 -14.56 -5.65
N ILE A 106 5.46 -13.76 -5.98
CA ILE A 106 4.47 -14.14 -6.98
C ILE A 106 5.16 -13.99 -8.34
N GLU A 107 5.55 -15.11 -8.97
CA GLU A 107 6.01 -15.09 -10.36
C GLU A 107 4.88 -14.53 -11.23
N GLU A 108 5.06 -13.30 -11.71
CA GLU A 108 4.22 -12.73 -12.76
C GLU A 108 4.35 -13.63 -13.99
N LYS A 109 3.33 -14.47 -14.22
CA LYS A 109 3.21 -15.18 -15.49
C LYS A 109 3.00 -14.12 -16.57
N GLU A 110 4.08 -13.80 -17.29
CA GLU A 110 4.03 -13.12 -18.58
C GLU A 110 3.00 -13.85 -19.45
N SER A 111 1.80 -13.26 -19.55
CA SER A 111 0.80 -13.70 -20.50
C SER A 111 1.33 -13.31 -21.87
N SER A 112 2.04 -14.23 -22.51
CA SER A 112 2.53 -14.06 -23.88
C SER A 112 1.37 -13.66 -24.79
N GLU A 113 1.37 -12.39 -25.22
CA GLU A 113 0.61 -11.92 -26.36
C GLU A 113 1.09 -12.71 -27.57
N SER A 114 0.30 -13.71 -27.99
CA SER A 114 0.43 -14.28 -29.32
C SER A 114 -0.49 -13.50 -30.25
N ASP A 115 0.12 -12.61 -31.02
CA ASP A 115 -0.43 -12.02 -32.23
C ASP A 115 -1.07 -13.11 -33.11
N ASN A 116 -2.28 -12.87 -33.60
CA ASN A 116 -2.77 -13.51 -34.81
C ASN A 116 -3.66 -12.53 -35.59
N GLU A 117 -3.04 -11.85 -36.55
CA GLU A 117 -3.72 -11.27 -37.70
C GLU A 117 -4.11 -12.39 -38.69
N GLY A 118 -5.33 -12.32 -39.23
CA GLY A 118 -5.57 -12.61 -40.65
C GLY A 118 -6.08 -13.99 -41.10
N GLU A 119 -7.41 -14.05 -41.29
CA GLU A 119 -8.14 -14.64 -42.44
C GLU A 119 -8.10 -16.15 -42.79
N ASN A 120 -9.27 -16.82 -42.70
CA ASN A 120 -10.11 -17.24 -43.84
C ASN A 120 -10.74 -18.67 -43.74
N SER A 121 -12.08 -18.70 -43.83
CA SER A 121 -13.03 -19.66 -44.42
C SER A 121 -12.80 -21.18 -44.38
N GLY A 122 -13.84 -21.89 -43.91
CA GLY A 122 -14.19 -23.25 -44.36
C GLY A 122 -14.91 -24.08 -43.30
N ASP A 123 -16.21 -24.31 -43.51
CA ASP A 123 -17.11 -25.23 -42.78
C ASP A 123 -16.41 -26.58 -42.44
N ASN A 124 -16.74 -27.31 -41.36
CA ASN A 124 -17.82 -28.31 -41.30
C ASN A 124 -18.01 -28.88 -39.88
N ASN A 125 -19.25 -28.88 -39.39
CA ASN A 125 -19.87 -29.80 -38.41
C ASN A 125 -19.00 -30.54 -37.38
N SER A 126 -19.07 -30.12 -36.11
CA SER A 126 -19.04 -31.06 -34.98
C SER A 126 -19.75 -30.49 -33.74
N LYS A 127 -20.92 -31.07 -33.47
CA LYS A 127 -21.58 -31.29 -32.17
C LYS A 127 -20.96 -30.54 -30.98
N ILE A 128 -21.53 -29.37 -30.67
CA ILE A 128 -21.22 -28.57 -29.49
C ILE A 128 -21.81 -29.29 -28.27
N LEU A 129 -20.93 -29.77 -27.38
CA LEU A 129 -21.26 -30.07 -25.98
C LEU A 129 -21.62 -28.75 -25.31
N GLU A 130 -22.74 -28.72 -24.58
CA GLU A 130 -23.21 -27.56 -23.81
C GLU A 130 -22.15 -27.19 -22.77
N THR A 131 -21.25 -26.28 -23.14
CA THR A 131 -20.45 -25.51 -22.20
C THR A 131 -21.39 -24.53 -21.53
N GLU A 132 -21.49 -24.59 -20.21
CA GLU A 132 -22.26 -23.62 -19.45
C GLU A 132 -21.82 -22.21 -19.84
N VAL A 133 -22.75 -21.45 -20.40
CA VAL A 133 -22.52 -20.07 -20.86
C VAL A 133 -22.08 -19.25 -19.66
N SER A 134 -20.90 -18.64 -19.76
CA SER A 134 -20.35 -17.84 -18.67
C SER A 134 -21.21 -16.58 -18.52
N PRO A 135 -21.49 -16.11 -17.29
CA PRO A 135 -22.25 -14.86 -17.06
C PRO A 135 -21.66 -13.63 -17.78
N LEU A 136 -20.40 -13.71 -18.22
CA LEU A 136 -19.72 -12.69 -19.01
C LEU A 136 -20.12 -12.67 -20.49
N ASP A 137 -20.63 -13.78 -21.03
CA ASP A 137 -21.05 -13.89 -22.43
C ASP A 137 -22.31 -13.05 -22.70
N ASP A 138 -23.21 -12.97 -21.72
CA ASP A 138 -24.41 -12.12 -21.77
C ASP A 138 -24.06 -10.62 -21.89
N LEU A 139 -22.97 -10.18 -21.23
CA LEU A 139 -22.51 -8.79 -21.29
C LEU A 139 -21.92 -8.46 -22.66
N ARG A 140 -21.17 -9.40 -23.25
CA ARG A 140 -20.61 -9.26 -24.60
C ARG A 140 -21.72 -9.16 -25.65
N GLN A 141 -22.78 -9.95 -25.51
CA GLN A 141 -23.95 -9.86 -26.40
C GLN A 141 -24.65 -8.50 -26.31
N LYS A 142 -24.87 -7.98 -25.08
CA LYS A 142 -25.54 -6.69 -24.89
C LYS A 142 -24.77 -5.54 -25.53
N PHE A 143 -23.45 -5.51 -25.38
CA PHE A 143 -22.63 -4.43 -25.94
C PHE A 143 -22.67 -4.36 -27.47
N ASN A 144 -22.80 -5.51 -28.13
CA ASN A 144 -22.87 -5.58 -29.58
C ASN A 144 -24.25 -5.20 -30.14
N GLN A 145 -25.31 -5.25 -29.32
CA GLN A 145 -26.66 -4.85 -29.70
C GLN A 145 -26.91 -3.34 -29.56
N GLU A 146 -26.18 -2.65 -28.66
CA GLU A 146 -26.32 -1.20 -28.44
C GLU A 146 -25.60 -0.33 -29.48
N ASN A 147 -24.78 -0.92 -30.35
CA ASN A 147 -24.04 -0.21 -31.42
C ASN A 147 -24.63 -0.38 -32.83
N GLN A 148 -25.93 -0.68 -32.95
CA GLN A 148 -26.71 -0.64 -34.21
C GLN A 148 -27.83 0.40 -34.13
#